data_AF-A0A9X2XZJ9-F1
#
_entry.id   AF-A0A9X2XZJ9-F1
#
_cell.length_a   1.000
_cell.length_b   1.000
_cell.length_c   1.000
_cell.angle_alpha   90.00
_cell.angle_beta   90.00
_cell.angle_gamma   90.00
#
_symmetry.space_group_name_H-M   'P 1'
#
loop_
_entity.id
_entity.type
_entity.pdbx_description
1 polymer ?
#
loop_
_entity_poly.entity_id
_entity_poly.type
_entity_poly.pdbx_seq_one_letter_code
_entity_poly.pdbx_strand_id
1 'polypeptide(L)'
;MPSGSQPVVVNNVTNYYYGRAYYEKSGDGYKVVAPPAGAIVDSLPEDGEEVKIGDQTYVKIGETYYQPVKVDGKDKYEVVQVEEGEK
;
A
#
# COMPACT_ATOMS: atom_id res chain seq x y z
N MET A 1 -9.06 -8.88 -17.16
CA MET A 1 -9.27 -8.18 -15.88
C MET A 1 -10.70 -7.72 -15.82
N PRO A 2 -11.35 -7.74 -14.65
CA PRO A 2 -12.65 -7.10 -14.52
C PRO A 2 -12.52 -5.60 -14.80
N SER A 3 -13.47 -5.05 -15.54
CA SER A 3 -13.60 -3.62 -15.80
C SER A 3 -13.73 -2.89 -14.45
N GLY A 4 -12.69 -2.18 -14.02
CA GLY A 4 -12.66 -1.48 -12.73
C GLY A 4 -11.36 -1.57 -11.94
N SER A 5 -10.37 -2.35 -12.39
CA SER A 5 -9.02 -2.33 -11.79
C SER A 5 -8.27 -1.05 -12.16
N GLN A 6 -7.62 -0.41 -11.19
CA GLN A 6 -6.77 0.75 -11.41
C GLN A 6 -5.31 0.32 -11.49
N PRO A 7 -4.59 0.58 -12.60
CA PRO A 7 -3.17 0.30 -12.67
C PRO A 7 -2.40 1.25 -11.75
N VAL A 8 -1.59 0.68 -10.87
CA VAL A 8 -0.70 1.37 -9.95
C VAL A 8 0.72 1.04 -10.36
N VAL A 9 1.43 2.01 -10.95
CA VAL A 9 2.81 1.85 -11.40
C VAL A 9 3.73 2.49 -10.38
N VAL A 10 4.56 1.69 -9.72
CA VAL A 10 5.56 2.16 -8.74
C VAL A 10 6.90 1.53 -9.10
N ASN A 11 7.95 2.33 -9.24
CA ASN A 11 9.31 1.86 -9.58
C ASN A 11 9.37 0.91 -10.81
N ASN A 12 8.59 1.19 -11.86
CA ASN A 12 8.43 0.34 -13.07
C ASN A 12 7.73 -1.02 -12.84
N VAL A 13 7.17 -1.26 -11.66
CA VAL A 13 6.31 -2.41 -11.38
C VAL A 13 4.85 -1.98 -11.55
N THR A 14 4.15 -2.63 -12.48
CA THR A 14 2.71 -2.42 -12.69
C THR A 14 1.92 -3.41 -11.84
N ASN A 15 1.33 -2.88 -10.76
CA ASN A 15 0.35 -3.60 -9.94
C ASN A 15 -1.06 -3.12 -10.28
N TYR A 16 -2.07 -3.89 -9.91
CA TYR A 16 -3.47 -3.56 -10.14
C TYR A 16 -4.16 -3.47 -8.79
N TYR A 17 -4.72 -2.31 -8.47
CA TYR A 17 -5.54 -2.14 -7.29
C TYR A 17 -7.00 -2.47 -7.63
N TYR A 18 -7.56 -3.44 -6.92
CA TYR A 18 -8.97 -3.84 -7.08
C TYR A 18 -9.51 -4.37 -5.75
N GLY A 19 -10.73 -3.99 -5.38
CA GLY A 19 -11.39 -4.56 -4.19
C GLY A 19 -10.57 -4.45 -2.89
N ARG A 20 -9.79 -3.38 -2.71
CA ARG A 20 -8.89 -3.14 -1.56
C ARG A 20 -7.62 -4.01 -1.50
N ALA A 21 -7.35 -4.82 -2.52
CA ALA A 21 -6.14 -5.62 -2.64
C ALA A 21 -5.31 -5.18 -3.85
N TYR A 22 -4.00 -5.41 -3.76
CA TYR A 22 -3.08 -5.25 -4.88
C TYR A 22 -2.87 -6.58 -5.55
N TYR A 23 -2.83 -6.56 -6.87
CA TYR A 23 -2.66 -7.72 -7.71
C TYR A 23 -1.49 -7.53 -8.64
N GLU A 24 -0.63 -8.54 -8.71
CA GLU A 24 0.44 -8.62 -9.71
C GLU A 24 0.05 -9.67 -10.74
N LYS A 25 0.33 -9.38 -12.03
CA LYS A 25 0.13 -10.37 -13.09
C LYS A 25 1.15 -11.50 -12.94
N SER A 26 0.67 -12.73 -12.80
CA SER A 26 1.51 -13.91 -12.64
C SER A 26 1.03 -15.02 -13.59
N GLY A 27 1.79 -15.26 -14.66
CA GLY A 27 1.39 -16.17 -15.74
C GLY A 27 0.10 -15.72 -16.42
N ASP A 28 -0.87 -16.62 -16.50
CA ASP A 28 -2.22 -16.37 -17.03
C ASP A 28 -3.20 -15.77 -16.01
N GLY A 29 -2.77 -15.60 -14.75
CA GLY A 29 -3.61 -15.13 -13.65
C GLY A 29 -3.11 -13.86 -12.95
N TYR A 30 -3.73 -13.57 -11.80
CA TYR A 30 -3.35 -12.49 -10.89
C TYR A 30 -3.18 -13.08 -9.50
N LYS A 31 -2.08 -12.73 -8.83
CA LYS A 31 -1.88 -13.09 -7.43
C LYS A 31 -2.08 -11.85 -6.57
N VAL A 32 -2.69 -12.03 -5.40
CA VAL A 32 -2.73 -10.97 -4.39
C VAL A 32 -1.30 -10.76 -3.89
N VAL A 33 -0.84 -9.51 -3.91
CA VAL A 33 0.46 -9.11 -3.42
C VAL A 33 0.31 -8.03 -2.36
N ALA A 34 1.35 -7.87 -1.54
CA ALA A 34 1.47 -6.69 -0.73
C ALA A 34 1.50 -5.43 -1.62
N PRO A 35 0.95 -4.30 -1.16
CA PRO A 35 1.11 -3.03 -1.84
C PRO A 35 2.60 -2.73 -2.08
N PRO A 36 2.98 -2.19 -3.26
CA PRO A 36 4.37 -1.84 -3.49
C PRO A 36 4.78 -0.64 -2.64
N ALA A 37 6.00 -0.64 -2.10
CA ALA A 37 6.55 0.50 -1.38
C ALA A 37 6.55 1.75 -2.27
N GLY A 38 6.00 2.85 -1.76
CA GLY A 38 5.78 4.11 -2.50
C GLY A 38 4.40 4.22 -3.16
N ALA A 39 3.52 3.22 -3.06
CA ALA A 39 2.14 3.37 -3.52
C ALA A 39 1.39 4.38 -2.66
N ILE A 40 0.63 5.26 -3.30
CA ILE A 40 -0.22 6.26 -2.64
C ILE A 40 -1.68 5.78 -2.65
N VAL A 41 -2.30 5.78 -1.48
CA VAL A 41 -3.70 5.45 -1.26
C VAL A 41 -4.44 6.63 -0.64
N ASP A 42 -5.62 6.95 -1.18
CA ASP A 42 -6.43 8.09 -0.74
C ASP A 42 -7.04 7.88 0.65
N SER A 43 -7.36 6.64 1.00
CA SER A 43 -7.98 6.30 2.30
C SER A 43 -7.68 4.86 2.68
N LEU A 44 -7.50 4.64 3.98
CA LEU A 44 -7.33 3.31 4.56
C LEU A 44 -8.66 2.81 5.13
N PRO A 45 -8.91 1.49 5.16
CA PRO A 45 -10.04 0.91 5.90
C PRO A 45 -9.92 1.20 7.41
N GLU A 46 -11.06 1.15 8.11
CA GLU A 46 -11.13 1.41 9.56
C GLU A 46 -10.40 0.35 10.40
N ASP A 47 -10.10 -0.81 9.83
CA ASP A 47 -9.34 -1.90 10.48
C ASP A 47 -7.83 -1.62 10.59
N GLY A 48 -7.37 -0.41 10.25
CA GLY A 48 -5.97 -0.02 10.37
C GLY A 48 -5.56 0.25 11.82
N GLU A 49 -4.43 -0.33 12.24
CA GLU A 49 -3.85 -0.14 13.57
C GLU A 49 -2.78 0.96 13.52
N GLU A 50 -2.90 2.00 14.34
CA GLU A 50 -1.83 2.99 14.47
C GLU A 50 -0.66 2.43 15.30
N VAL A 51 0.50 2.33 14.68
CA VAL A 51 1.75 1.82 15.28
C VAL A 51 2.81 2.91 15.25
N LYS A 52 3.52 3.07 16.37
CA LYS A 52 4.64 4.01 16.46
C LYS A 52 5.96 3.26 16.40
N ILE A 53 6.78 3.57 15.39
CA ILE A 53 8.08 2.94 15.17
C ILE A 53 9.13 4.05 15.18
N GLY A 54 9.96 4.04 16.23
CA GLY A 54 10.84 5.16 16.55
C GLY A 54 10.04 6.43 16.87
N ASP A 55 10.34 7.52 16.16
CA ASP A 55 9.66 8.81 16.31
C ASP A 55 8.48 9.00 15.34
N GLN A 56 8.22 8.02 14.47
CA GLN A 56 7.23 8.14 13.41
C GLN A 56 6.02 7.23 13.65
N THR A 57 4.83 7.75 13.32
CA THR A 57 3.56 7.02 13.40
C THR A 57 3.19 6.49 12.02
N TYR A 58 2.82 5.23 11.98
CA TYR A 58 2.38 4.51 10.79
C TYR A 58 1.00 3.89 11.08
N VAL A 59 0.24 3.61 10.02
CA VAL A 59 -0.95 2.77 10.10
C VAL A 59 -0.56 1.39 9.56
N LYS A 60 -0.82 0.32 10.30
CA LYS A 60 -0.55 -1.06 9.92
C LYS A 60 -1.85 -1.75 9.54
N ILE A 61 -1.88 -2.41 8.38
CA ILE A 61 -3.02 -3.21 7.92
C ILE A 61 -2.48 -4.56 7.46
N GLY A 62 -2.82 -5.62 8.18
CA GLY A 62 -2.18 -6.92 8.01
C GLY A 62 -0.67 -6.81 8.25
N GLU A 63 0.12 -7.05 7.20
CA GLU A 63 1.59 -6.98 7.24
C GLU A 63 2.17 -5.73 6.56
N THR A 64 1.32 -4.80 6.12
CA THR A 64 1.77 -3.58 5.40
C THR A 64 1.66 -2.34 6.26
N TYR A 65 2.66 -1.48 6.19
CA TYR A 65 2.73 -0.20 6.88
C TYR A 65 2.45 0.96 5.92
N TYR A 66 1.72 1.95 6.42
CA TYR A 66 1.29 3.12 5.67
C TYR A 66 1.66 4.38 6.44
N GLN A 67 2.38 5.29 5.81
CA GLN A 67 2.76 6.57 6.38
C GLN A 67 1.79 7.66 5.90
N PRO A 68 1.23 8.50 6.80
CA PRO A 68 0.44 9.65 6.38
C PRO A 68 1.32 10.65 5.63
N VAL A 69 0.91 11.04 4.43
CA VAL A 69 1.62 11.97 3.55
C VAL A 69 0.66 13.00 2.96
N LYS A 70 1.18 14.15 2.56
CA LYS A 70 0.38 15.20 1.90
C LYS A 70 0.78 15.28 0.42
N VAL A 71 -0.12 14.86 -0.46
CA VAL A 71 0.09 14.87 -1.92
C VAL A 71 -0.92 15.84 -2.54
N ASP A 72 -0.43 16.85 -3.25
CA ASP A 72 -1.26 17.92 -3.84
C ASP A 72 -2.20 18.61 -2.81
N GLY A 73 -1.72 18.76 -1.57
CA GLY A 73 -2.49 19.36 -0.48
C GLY A 73 -3.57 18.44 0.13
N LYS A 74 -3.74 17.22 -0.39
CA LYS A 74 -4.65 16.21 0.16
C LYS A 74 -3.91 15.27 1.08
N ASP A 75 -4.52 14.96 2.22
CA ASP A 75 -4.03 13.92 3.13
C ASP A 75 -4.26 12.55 2.47
N LYS A 76 -3.17 11.82 2.28
CA LYS A 76 -3.12 10.48 1.68
C LYS A 76 -2.19 9.60 2.52
N TYR A 77 -2.05 8.34 2.15
CA TYR A 77 -1.12 7.44 2.81
C TYR A 77 -0.19 6.80 1.77
N GLU A 78 1.10 6.75 2.10
CA GLU A 78 2.13 6.10 1.31
C GLU A 78 2.47 4.75 1.93
N VAL A 79 2.50 3.71 1.11
CA VAL A 79 2.96 2.39 1.53
C VAL A 79 4.46 2.46 1.79
N VAL A 80 4.88 2.06 2.97
CA VAL A 80 6.29 2.02 3.36
C VAL A 80 6.67 0.61 3.79
N GLN A 81 7.88 0.18 3.40
CA GLN A 81 8.49 -0.99 3.99
C GLN A 81 9.19 -0.53 5.26
N VAL A 82 8.63 -0.92 6.41
CA VAL A 82 9.31 -0.72 7.68
C VAL A 82 10.07 -2.00 7.96
N GLU A 83 11.40 -1.93 7.82
CA GLU A 83 12.26 -2.94 8.42
C GLU A 83 12.17 -2.72 9.93
N GLU A 84 11.41 -3.57 10.63
CA GLU A 84 11.50 -3.67 12.08
C GLU A 84 12.93 -4.11 12.37
N GLY A 85 13.81 -3.14 12.66
CA GLY A 85 15.22 -3.42 12.91
C GLY A 85 15.34 -4.59 13.88
N GLU A 86 16.04 -5.64 13.44
CA GLU A 86 16.36 -6.79 14.29
C GLU A 86 16.92 -6.27 15.62
N LYS A 87 16.32 -6.72 16.72
CA LYS A 87 16.80 -6.46 18.08
C LYS A 87 18.16 -7.09 18.32
#